data_AF-A0A944HSM6-F1
#
_entry.id   AF-A0A944HSM6-F1
#
_cell.length_a   1.000
_cell.length_b   1.000
_cell.length_c   1.000
_cell.angle_alpha   90.00
_cell.angle_beta   90.00
_cell.angle_gamma   90.00
#
_symmetry.space_group_name_H-M   'P 1'
#
loop_
_entity.id
_entity.type
_entity.pdbx_description
1 polymer ?
#
loop_
_entity_poly.entity_id
_entity_poly.type
_entity_poly.pdbx_seq_one_letter_code
_entity_poly.pdbx_strand_id
1 'polypeptide(L)'
;MTAIPHPRWGSRGSTERARQTGLSVAVHDASNRDEAPGGDWTVCFEMATLSKVDFAAVPDGAPCPKKDGQRIPWPKMPNVKGTTYAKAVERLGDAAGEVALDAAYEDEAAYDTNNEAGDYANWKVCFQSVKAGTALQYEPDVTLHAVESGEACPSSKGLYKDPTNDPDYVDHDDGWSEDDSSSGDSGSSDEDYYPGEKGGCPPGGCYNPCPPGGCR
;
A
#
# COMPACT_ATOMS: atom_id res chain seq x y z
N MET A 1 -33.36 3.77 32.13
CA MET A 1 -33.02 2.57 31.36
C MET A 1 -31.54 2.66 31.09
N THR A 2 -30.75 1.81 31.72
CA THR A 2 -29.29 1.96 31.78
C THR A 2 -28.67 0.81 31.01
N ALA A 3 -28.09 1.10 29.85
CA ALA A 3 -27.21 0.16 29.18
C ALA A 3 -25.94 0.05 30.04
N ILE A 4 -25.61 -1.15 30.49
CA ILE A 4 -24.37 -1.42 31.21
C ILE A 4 -23.35 -1.86 30.16
N PRO A 5 -22.31 -1.06 29.85
CA PRO A 5 -21.24 -1.51 28.98
C PRO A 5 -20.50 -2.64 29.68
N HIS A 6 -20.53 -3.82 29.09
CA HIS A 6 -19.79 -4.98 29.62
C HIS A 6 -18.35 -4.97 29.11
N PRO A 7 -17.39 -5.56 29.85
CA PRO A 7 -16.08 -5.93 29.30
C PRO A 7 -16.28 -6.75 28.02
N ARG A 8 -15.28 -6.88 27.13
CA ARG A 8 -15.33 -7.71 25.91
C ARG A 8 -15.71 -9.17 26.21
N TRP A 9 -16.99 -9.46 26.40
CA TRP A 9 -17.54 -10.80 26.52
C TRP A 9 -18.16 -11.12 25.17
N GLY A 10 -17.70 -12.21 24.55
CA GLY A 10 -18.34 -12.75 23.36
C GLY A 10 -19.80 -13.11 23.66
N SER A 11 -20.68 -12.91 22.68
CA SER A 11 -22.12 -13.17 22.78
C SER A 11 -22.43 -14.55 23.36
N ARG A 12 -21.62 -15.58 23.03
CA ARG A 12 -21.75 -16.94 23.57
C ARG A 12 -21.64 -16.98 25.11
N GLY A 13 -20.63 -16.33 25.69
CA GLY A 13 -20.42 -16.34 27.15
C GLY A 13 -21.53 -15.60 27.90
N SER A 14 -22.03 -14.50 27.33
CA SER A 14 -23.13 -13.73 27.92
C SER A 14 -24.45 -14.50 27.87
N THR A 15 -24.72 -15.18 26.75
CA THR A 15 -25.95 -15.97 26.59
C THR A 15 -26.00 -17.17 27.52
N GLU A 16 -24.89 -17.89 27.72
CA GLU A 16 -24.81 -19.03 28.64
C GLU A 16 -25.12 -18.61 30.08
N ARG A 17 -24.56 -17.49 30.55
CA ARG A 17 -24.84 -16.96 31.89
C ARG A 17 -26.30 -16.59 32.08
N ALA A 18 -26.88 -15.88 31.12
CA ALA A 18 -28.29 -15.47 31.21
C ALA A 18 -29.21 -16.71 31.25
N ARG A 19 -28.92 -17.75 30.45
CA ARG A 19 -29.68 -19.01 30.49
C ARG A 19 -29.56 -19.75 31.82
N GLN A 20 -28.40 -19.74 32.46
CA GLN A 20 -28.20 -20.34 33.79
C GLN A 20 -29.08 -19.70 34.87
N THR A 21 -29.51 -18.45 34.67
CA THR A 21 -30.44 -17.75 35.58
C THR A 21 -31.92 -18.02 35.26
N GLY A 22 -32.22 -18.89 34.29
CA GLY A 22 -33.58 -19.22 33.87
C GLY A 22 -34.22 -18.20 32.93
N LEU A 23 -33.47 -17.20 32.47
CA LEU A 23 -33.95 -16.19 31.52
C LEU A 23 -33.92 -16.73 30.09
N SER A 24 -34.96 -16.40 29.31
CA SER A 24 -34.92 -16.57 27.87
C SER A 24 -33.91 -15.60 27.26
N VAL A 25 -33.14 -16.04 26.26
CA VAL A 25 -32.06 -15.23 25.69
C VAL A 25 -32.24 -15.07 24.19
N ALA A 26 -32.21 -13.82 23.73
CA ALA A 26 -32.10 -13.44 22.34
C ALA A 26 -30.77 -12.70 22.11
N VAL A 27 -30.27 -12.82 20.87
CA VAL A 27 -29.13 -12.04 20.39
C VAL A 27 -29.48 -11.55 18.99
N HIS A 28 -29.23 -10.27 18.72
CA HIS A 28 -29.42 -9.67 17.40
C HIS A 28 -28.26 -8.74 17.05
N ASP A 29 -28.17 -8.35 15.79
CA ASP A 29 -27.18 -7.37 15.32
C ASP A 29 -27.53 -5.98 15.85
N ALA A 30 -26.61 -5.37 16.61
CA ALA A 30 -26.75 -4.02 17.15
C ALA A 30 -26.72 -2.94 16.06
N SER A 31 -26.30 -3.30 14.85
CA SER A 31 -26.23 -2.43 13.70
C SER A 31 -27.57 -2.34 12.96
N ASN A 32 -27.61 -1.50 11.93
CA ASN A 32 -28.77 -1.38 11.05
C ASN A 32 -28.83 -2.48 9.97
N ARG A 33 -28.04 -3.55 10.07
CA ARG A 33 -27.88 -4.58 9.02
C ARG A 33 -28.60 -5.91 9.28
N ASP A 34 -29.27 -6.08 10.42
CA ASP A 34 -30.09 -7.27 10.76
C ASP A 34 -29.41 -8.61 10.39
N GLU A 35 -28.10 -8.68 10.65
CA GLU A 35 -27.30 -9.87 10.39
C GLU A 35 -27.43 -10.87 11.55
N ALA A 36 -27.35 -12.16 11.26
CA ALA A 36 -27.43 -13.19 12.28
C ALA A 36 -26.13 -13.23 13.12
N PRO A 37 -26.18 -12.95 14.44
CA PRO A 37 -24.95 -12.83 15.24
C PRO A 37 -24.22 -14.16 15.42
N GLY A 38 -22.89 -14.11 15.28
CA GLY A 38 -21.96 -15.19 15.61
C GLY A 38 -21.64 -15.28 17.10
N GLY A 39 -21.05 -16.41 17.54
CA GLY A 39 -20.68 -16.63 18.94
C GLY A 39 -19.47 -15.81 19.43
N ASP A 40 -18.69 -15.32 18.47
CA ASP A 40 -17.50 -14.47 18.57
C ASP A 40 -17.84 -12.98 18.56
N TRP A 41 -19.09 -12.61 18.29
CA TRP A 41 -19.53 -11.23 18.26
C TRP A 41 -19.44 -10.56 19.63
N THR A 42 -19.09 -9.28 19.65
CA THR A 42 -18.98 -8.47 20.87
C THR A 42 -20.33 -7.87 21.23
N VAL A 43 -20.79 -8.08 22.47
CA VAL A 43 -22.05 -7.49 22.97
C VAL A 43 -21.87 -6.01 23.25
N CYS A 44 -22.70 -5.17 22.65
CA CYS A 44 -22.70 -3.72 22.84
C CYS A 44 -23.80 -3.23 23.78
N PHE A 45 -24.98 -3.86 23.71
CA PHE A 45 -26.11 -3.51 24.54
C PHE A 45 -26.76 -4.75 25.12
N GLU A 46 -27.30 -4.59 26.33
CA GLU A 46 -28.12 -5.58 27.00
C GLU A 46 -29.45 -4.94 27.38
N MET A 47 -30.55 -5.62 27.04
CA MET A 47 -31.88 -5.28 27.50
C MET A 47 -32.46 -6.46 28.28
N ALA A 48 -32.58 -6.29 29.60
CA ALA A 48 -33.12 -7.30 30.49
C ALA A 48 -34.54 -6.96 30.97
N THR A 49 -35.38 -7.98 31.04
CA THR A 49 -36.71 -8.00 31.66
C THR A 49 -36.77 -9.14 32.69
N LEU A 50 -37.90 -9.30 33.38
CA LEU A 50 -38.07 -10.34 34.39
C LEU A 50 -37.91 -11.78 33.86
N SER A 51 -38.11 -12.00 32.55
CA SER A 51 -38.09 -13.34 31.94
C SER A 51 -37.23 -13.45 30.67
N LYS A 52 -36.72 -12.33 30.15
CA LYS A 52 -35.95 -12.29 28.90
C LYS A 52 -34.77 -11.33 29.00
N VAL A 53 -33.63 -11.74 28.45
CA VAL A 53 -32.50 -10.87 28.11
C VAL A 53 -32.31 -10.87 26.60
N ASP A 54 -32.13 -9.69 26.04
CA ASP A 54 -31.80 -9.47 24.64
C ASP A 54 -30.44 -8.77 24.53
N PHE A 55 -29.52 -9.38 23.80
CA PHE A 55 -28.18 -8.85 23.58
C PHE A 55 -28.08 -8.32 22.15
N ALA A 56 -27.76 -7.04 22.02
CA ALA A 56 -27.40 -6.47 20.74
C ALA A 56 -25.87 -6.54 20.60
N ALA A 57 -25.38 -7.24 19.58
CA ALA A 57 -23.96 -7.50 19.37
C ALA A 57 -23.49 -6.99 18.01
N VAL A 58 -22.19 -6.70 17.89
CA VAL A 58 -21.53 -6.38 16.62
C VAL A 58 -20.50 -7.44 16.28
N PRO A 59 -20.12 -7.60 15.00
CA PRO A 59 -19.02 -8.48 14.63
C PRO A 59 -17.74 -8.10 15.38
N ASP A 60 -16.81 -9.05 15.50
CA ASP A 60 -15.52 -8.76 16.13
C ASP A 60 -14.76 -7.63 15.39
N GLY A 61 -14.00 -6.84 16.15
CA GLY A 61 -13.32 -5.64 15.64
C GLY A 61 -14.24 -4.44 15.34
N ALA A 62 -15.57 -4.61 15.35
CA ALA A 62 -16.48 -3.50 15.09
C ALA A 62 -16.70 -2.61 16.31
N PRO A 63 -16.69 -1.27 16.17
CA PRO A 63 -17.05 -0.38 17.26
C PRO A 63 -18.55 -0.45 17.54
N CYS A 64 -18.92 -0.38 18.82
CA CYS A 64 -20.34 -0.32 19.19
C CYS A 64 -21.00 0.94 18.61
N PRO A 65 -22.19 0.83 18.00
CA PRO A 65 -22.95 2.00 17.59
C PRO A 65 -23.36 2.82 18.82
N LYS A 66 -23.81 4.06 18.61
CA LYS A 66 -24.24 4.92 19.73
C LYS A 66 -25.52 4.42 20.38
N LYS A 67 -26.36 3.77 19.59
CA LYS A 67 -27.60 3.14 20.00
C LYS A 67 -27.80 1.88 19.17
N ASP A 68 -28.51 0.95 19.75
CA ASP A 68 -29.01 -0.23 19.06
C ASP A 68 -29.81 0.14 17.79
N GLY A 69 -29.62 -0.65 16.73
CA GLY A 69 -30.15 -0.45 15.39
C GLY A 69 -29.51 0.69 14.59
N GLN A 70 -28.42 1.31 15.07
CA GLN A 70 -27.72 2.37 14.33
C GLN A 70 -26.52 1.85 13.54
N ARG A 71 -26.10 2.63 12.54
CA ARG A 71 -24.89 2.32 11.76
C ARG A 71 -23.65 2.30 12.65
N ILE A 72 -22.82 1.27 12.46
CA ILE A 72 -21.50 1.13 13.10
C ILE A 72 -20.61 2.33 12.73
N PRO A 73 -20.05 3.06 13.72
CA PRO A 73 -19.26 4.26 13.52
C PRO A 73 -17.79 3.91 13.24
N TRP A 74 -17.53 3.24 12.11
CA TRP A 74 -16.17 2.89 11.70
C TRP A 74 -15.25 4.12 11.65
N PRO A 75 -13.98 4.00 12.10
CA PRO A 75 -12.98 5.04 11.93
C PRO A 75 -12.76 5.33 10.45
N LYS A 76 -12.35 6.55 10.15
CA LYS A 76 -12.07 6.96 8.78
C LYS A 76 -10.58 6.92 8.51
N MET A 77 -10.22 6.48 7.31
CA MET A 77 -8.86 6.49 6.81
C MET A 77 -8.29 7.92 6.87
N PRO A 78 -7.23 8.17 7.65
CA PRO A 78 -6.58 9.47 7.66
C PRO A 78 -5.91 9.77 6.31
N ASN A 79 -5.63 11.05 6.07
CA ASN A 79 -4.73 11.45 4.99
C ASN A 79 -3.29 11.38 5.51
N VAL A 80 -2.53 10.40 5.03
CA VAL A 80 -1.12 10.17 5.40
C VAL A 80 -0.17 10.52 4.26
N LYS A 81 -0.67 11.05 3.14
CA LYS A 81 0.18 11.51 2.05
C LYS A 81 1.09 12.64 2.51
N GLY A 82 2.36 12.55 2.15
CA GLY A 82 3.41 13.50 2.52
C GLY A 82 3.93 13.35 3.95
N THR A 83 3.39 12.46 4.78
CA THR A 83 3.98 12.12 6.08
C THR A 83 5.04 11.04 5.93
N THR A 84 5.85 10.85 6.97
CA THR A 84 6.77 9.71 7.02
C THR A 84 5.99 8.41 7.26
N TYR A 85 6.55 7.26 6.86
CA TYR A 85 5.95 5.95 7.08
C TYR A 85 5.65 5.69 8.56
N ALA A 86 6.62 5.96 9.45
CA ALA A 86 6.43 5.80 10.89
C ALA A 86 5.24 6.60 11.44
N LYS A 87 5.09 7.87 11.01
CA LYS A 87 3.96 8.71 11.41
C LYS A 87 2.64 8.23 10.81
N ALA A 88 2.68 7.58 9.66
CA ALA A 88 1.49 7.02 9.04
C ALA A 88 1.01 5.79 9.82
N VAL A 89 1.93 4.90 10.23
CA VAL A 89 1.66 3.75 11.10
C VAL A 89 1.07 4.20 12.43
N GLU A 90 1.72 5.16 13.12
CA GLU A 90 1.24 5.73 14.39
C GLU A 90 -0.19 6.30 14.26
N ARG A 91 -0.48 6.98 13.14
CA ARG A 91 -1.80 7.59 12.90
C ARG A 91 -2.89 6.57 12.57
N LEU A 92 -2.53 5.46 11.96
CA LEU A 92 -3.47 4.39 11.64
C LEU A 92 -3.78 3.59 12.91
N GLY A 93 -2.76 3.25 13.71
CA GLY A 93 -2.91 2.49 14.95
C GLY A 93 -3.81 1.27 14.76
N ASP A 94 -4.66 1.01 15.76
CA ASP A 94 -5.62 -0.12 15.73
C ASP A 94 -6.81 0.08 14.77
N ALA A 95 -6.87 1.17 14.01
CA ALA A 95 -7.97 1.39 13.06
C ALA A 95 -7.77 0.63 11.73
N ALA A 96 -6.54 0.18 11.46
CA ALA A 96 -6.18 -0.65 10.32
C ALA A 96 -5.61 -1.98 10.84
N GLY A 97 -5.64 -3.00 9.98
CA GLY A 97 -5.01 -4.29 10.25
C GLY A 97 -3.52 -4.19 10.00
N GLU A 98 -3.03 -4.87 8.95
CA GLU A 98 -1.65 -4.74 8.52
C GLU A 98 -1.40 -3.43 7.76
N VAL A 99 -0.35 -2.70 8.12
CA VAL A 99 0.15 -1.52 7.39
C VAL A 99 1.44 -1.87 6.67
N ALA A 100 1.31 -2.31 5.42
CA ALA A 100 2.43 -2.63 4.55
C ALA A 100 3.02 -1.36 3.90
N LEU A 101 4.33 -1.38 3.68
CA LEU A 101 5.08 -0.41 2.92
C LEU A 101 5.60 -1.06 1.64
N ASP A 102 5.36 -0.39 0.51
CA ASP A 102 6.01 -0.66 -0.76
C ASP A 102 6.74 0.59 -1.26
N ALA A 103 7.70 0.40 -2.18
CA ALA A 103 8.24 1.52 -2.94
C ALA A 103 7.15 2.15 -3.84
N ALA A 104 7.28 3.45 -4.11
CA ALA A 104 6.40 4.16 -5.04
C ALA A 104 6.84 4.06 -6.50
N TYR A 105 8.12 3.76 -6.73
CA TYR A 105 8.69 3.47 -8.04
C TYR A 105 8.83 1.95 -8.21
N GLU A 106 8.64 1.45 -9.43
CA GLU A 106 8.65 0.00 -9.72
C GLU A 106 10.06 -0.61 -9.71
N ASP A 107 11.09 0.20 -10.00
CA ASP A 107 12.51 -0.19 -9.98
C ASP A 107 13.19 0.01 -8.63
N GLU A 108 12.43 0.40 -7.60
CA GLU A 108 12.92 0.54 -6.24
C GLU A 108 12.37 -0.59 -5.37
N ALA A 109 13.20 -1.08 -4.44
CA ALA A 109 12.79 -2.12 -3.50
C ALA A 109 12.62 -1.51 -2.10
N ALA A 110 11.40 -1.55 -1.60
CA ALA A 110 11.11 -1.31 -0.19
C ALA A 110 10.00 -2.27 0.24
N TYR A 111 10.22 -2.92 1.38
CA TYR A 111 9.21 -3.77 2.00
C TYR A 111 9.37 -3.66 3.52
N ASP A 112 8.30 -3.22 4.18
CA ASP A 112 8.21 -3.17 5.63
C ASP A 112 6.75 -3.33 6.05
N THR A 113 6.52 -3.69 7.31
CA THR A 113 5.18 -3.96 7.83
C THR A 113 5.04 -3.48 9.27
N ASN A 114 4.02 -2.65 9.54
CA ASN A 114 3.65 -2.15 10.87
C ASN A 114 4.82 -1.52 11.65
N ASN A 115 5.77 -0.91 10.94
CA ASN A 115 7.03 -0.51 11.57
C ASN A 115 7.14 1.01 11.74
N GLU A 116 7.42 1.41 12.99
CA GLU A 116 7.60 2.82 13.37
C GLU A 116 9.09 3.23 13.38
N ALA A 117 10.01 2.27 13.24
CA ALA A 117 11.46 2.49 13.31
C ALA A 117 12.22 1.67 12.25
N GLY A 118 13.47 2.02 11.97
CA GLY A 118 14.29 1.30 10.99
C GLY A 118 14.43 2.03 9.65
N ASP A 119 14.92 1.29 8.65
CA ASP A 119 15.49 1.87 7.42
C ASP A 119 14.45 2.63 6.57
N TYR A 120 13.18 2.25 6.68
CA TYR A 120 12.10 2.86 5.92
C TYR A 120 11.22 3.84 6.72
N ALA A 121 11.47 3.99 8.03
CA ALA A 121 10.62 4.77 8.93
C ALA A 121 10.51 6.25 8.53
N ASN A 122 11.57 6.81 7.94
CA ASN A 122 11.68 8.19 7.47
C ASN A 122 11.20 8.38 6.02
N TRP A 123 10.82 7.32 5.31
CA TRP A 123 10.36 7.40 3.92
C TRP A 123 9.06 8.17 3.82
N LYS A 124 8.91 8.97 2.77
CA LYS A 124 7.76 9.86 2.57
C LYS A 124 6.67 9.12 1.80
N VAL A 125 5.49 9.02 2.40
CA VAL A 125 4.33 8.37 1.78
C VAL A 125 3.80 9.21 0.62
N CYS A 126 3.67 8.59 -0.55
CA CYS A 126 3.14 9.20 -1.78
C CYS A 126 1.71 8.74 -2.05
N PHE A 127 1.43 7.45 -1.85
CA PHE A 127 0.11 6.87 -2.10
C PHE A 127 -0.33 5.99 -0.92
N GLN A 128 -1.65 5.89 -0.76
CA GLN A 128 -2.31 5.03 0.22
C GLN A 128 -3.35 4.20 -0.53
N SER A 129 -3.40 2.88 -0.29
CA SER A 129 -4.35 1.97 -0.95
C SER A 129 -5.80 2.34 -0.65
N VAL A 130 -6.09 2.67 0.60
CA VAL A 130 -7.40 3.16 1.04
C VAL A 130 -7.45 4.67 0.92
N LYS A 131 -8.45 5.20 0.20
CA LYS A 131 -8.62 6.65 0.03
C LYS A 131 -8.96 7.33 1.36
N ALA A 132 -8.34 8.47 1.65
CA ALA A 132 -8.63 9.28 2.82
C ALA A 132 -10.13 9.60 2.95
N GLY A 133 -10.66 9.52 4.17
CA GLY A 133 -12.07 9.71 4.50
C GLY A 133 -12.96 8.47 4.31
N THR A 134 -12.45 7.40 3.69
CA THR A 134 -13.14 6.11 3.56
C THR A 134 -13.25 5.44 4.93
N ALA A 135 -14.36 4.78 5.22
CA ALA A 135 -14.52 4.02 6.46
C ALA A 135 -13.63 2.76 6.43
N LEU A 136 -12.83 2.58 7.48
CA LEU A 136 -12.02 1.39 7.71
C LEU A 136 -12.91 0.35 8.39
N GLN A 137 -13.56 -0.49 7.58
CA GLN A 137 -14.42 -1.57 8.05
C GLN A 137 -13.58 -2.80 8.36
N TYR A 138 -13.74 -3.37 9.54
CA TYR A 138 -13.03 -4.58 9.98
C TYR A 138 -11.51 -4.46 9.91
N GLU A 139 -10.97 -3.30 10.24
CA GLU A 139 -9.50 -3.08 10.33
C GLU A 139 -8.79 -3.59 9.05
N PRO A 140 -9.10 -3.02 7.87
CA PRO A 140 -8.58 -3.56 6.62
C PRO A 140 -7.07 -3.36 6.55
N ASP A 141 -6.39 -4.24 5.81
CA ASP A 141 -4.98 -4.06 5.48
C ASP A 141 -4.79 -2.85 4.56
N VAL A 142 -3.75 -2.07 4.84
CA VAL A 142 -3.42 -0.83 4.15
C VAL A 142 -2.01 -0.93 3.60
N THR A 143 -1.87 -0.66 2.31
CA THR A 143 -0.56 -0.53 1.66
C THR A 143 -0.26 0.94 1.43
N LEU A 144 0.90 1.37 1.91
CA LEU A 144 1.46 2.70 1.71
C LEU A 144 2.61 2.60 0.72
N HIS A 145 2.59 3.42 -0.32
CA HIS A 145 3.71 3.51 -1.25
C HIS A 145 4.51 4.76 -0.92
N ALA A 146 5.81 4.60 -0.68
CA ALA A 146 6.68 5.69 -0.26
C ALA A 146 7.93 5.80 -1.10
N VAL A 147 8.61 6.93 -0.97
CA VAL A 147 9.93 7.19 -1.54
C VAL A 147 10.92 7.52 -0.42
N GLU A 148 12.20 7.33 -0.69
CA GLU A 148 13.25 7.70 0.24
C GLU A 148 13.18 9.20 0.60
N SER A 149 13.71 9.55 1.77
CA SER A 149 13.71 10.93 2.24
C SER A 149 14.43 11.85 1.26
N GLY A 150 13.76 12.92 0.85
CA GLY A 150 14.29 13.89 -0.11
C GLY A 150 13.86 13.65 -1.55
N GLU A 151 13.33 12.48 -1.88
CA GLU A 151 12.89 12.16 -3.24
C GLU A 151 11.51 12.72 -3.57
N ALA A 152 11.25 12.94 -4.86
CA ALA A 152 9.95 13.37 -5.34
C ALA A 152 9.00 12.17 -5.39
N CYS A 153 7.73 12.40 -5.06
CA CYS A 153 6.71 11.39 -5.32
C CYS A 153 6.45 11.33 -6.82
N PRO A 154 6.31 10.13 -7.41
CA PRO A 154 5.91 10.01 -8.80
C PRO A 154 4.47 10.54 -8.98
N SER A 155 4.11 10.91 -10.21
CA SER A 155 2.77 11.40 -10.53
C SER A 155 1.70 10.30 -10.44
N SER A 156 2.10 9.05 -10.67
CA SER A 156 1.28 7.85 -10.54
C SER A 156 2.13 6.65 -10.08
N LYS A 157 1.47 5.57 -9.65
CA LYS A 157 2.12 4.27 -9.49
C LYS A 157 2.56 3.72 -10.86
N GLY A 158 3.41 2.70 -10.88
CA GLY A 158 3.84 2.05 -12.13
C GLY A 158 4.96 2.79 -12.87
N LEU A 159 5.49 3.87 -12.31
CA LEU A 159 6.57 4.63 -12.93
C LEU A 159 7.91 4.08 -12.48
N TYR A 160 8.86 4.06 -13.42
CA TYR A 160 10.26 3.80 -13.17
C TYR A 160 10.96 5.12 -12.85
N LYS A 161 11.84 5.09 -11.87
CA LYS A 161 12.67 6.24 -11.50
C LYS A 161 13.73 6.49 -12.56
N ASP A 162 14.38 5.42 -13.02
CA ASP A 162 15.19 5.43 -14.22
C ASP A 162 14.37 4.87 -15.39
N PRO A 163 14.01 5.69 -16.39
CA PRO A 163 13.26 5.21 -17.55
C PRO A 163 13.91 4.02 -18.26
N THR A 164 15.24 3.86 -18.22
CA THR A 164 15.92 2.75 -18.89
C THR A 164 15.69 1.38 -18.22
N ASN A 165 15.21 1.37 -16.97
CA ASN A 165 14.77 0.16 -16.28
C ASN A 165 13.35 -0.28 -16.71
N ASP A 166 12.61 0.59 -17.40
CA ASP A 166 11.28 0.27 -17.91
C ASP A 166 11.40 -0.79 -19.05
N PRO A 167 10.76 -1.96 -18.93
CA PRO A 167 10.81 -2.99 -19.97
C PRO A 167 10.24 -2.52 -21.32
N ASP A 168 9.41 -1.48 -21.33
CA ASP A 168 8.85 -0.87 -22.53
C ASP A 168 9.66 0.35 -23.00
N TYR A 169 10.80 0.65 -22.38
CA TYR A 169 11.65 1.78 -22.75
C TYR A 169 12.16 1.66 -24.18
N VAL A 170 11.83 2.66 -25.00
CA VAL A 170 12.41 2.87 -26.32
C VAL A 170 13.24 4.15 -26.29
N ASP A 171 14.55 4.00 -26.48
CA ASP A 171 15.46 5.12 -26.61
C ASP A 171 15.12 5.90 -27.88
N HIS A 172 14.49 7.07 -27.72
CA HIS A 172 14.34 8.03 -28.80
C HIS A 172 15.61 8.86 -28.86
N ASP A 173 16.68 8.27 -29.38
CA ASP A 173 17.78 9.04 -29.94
C ASP A 173 17.27 9.58 -31.30
N ASP A 174 16.58 10.72 -31.26
CA ASP A 174 16.30 11.48 -32.47
C ASP A 174 17.64 11.99 -33.00
N GLY A 175 18.22 11.22 -33.91
CA GLY A 175 19.37 11.62 -34.70
C GLY A 175 19.06 12.93 -35.42
N TRP A 176 19.46 14.04 -34.81
CA TRP A 176 19.63 15.32 -35.48
C TRP A 176 20.78 15.14 -36.46
N SER A 177 20.43 14.71 -37.67
CA SER A 177 21.29 14.88 -38.83
C SER A 177 21.37 16.37 -39.10
N GLU A 178 22.38 17.03 -38.52
CA GLU A 178 22.77 18.36 -38.94
C GLU A 178 23.17 18.28 -40.42
N ASP A 179 22.27 18.78 -41.26
CA ASP A 179 22.54 19.25 -42.59
C ASP A 179 23.57 20.39 -42.52
N ASP A 180 24.84 20.10 -42.81
CA ASP A 180 25.77 21.14 -43.25
C ASP A 180 26.20 20.86 -44.70
N SER A 181 25.54 21.59 -45.60
CA SER A 181 25.88 21.69 -47.00
C SER A 181 26.99 22.72 -47.18
N SER A 182 28.15 22.31 -47.70
CA SER A 182 29.02 23.23 -48.46
C SER A 182 29.85 22.51 -49.51
N SER A 183 29.76 23.05 -50.72
CA SER A 183 30.32 22.59 -51.98
C SER A 183 31.78 23.04 -52.16
N GLY A 184 32.62 22.23 -52.80
CA GLY A 184 33.98 22.64 -53.17
C GLY A 184 34.81 21.53 -53.84
N ASP A 185 35.04 21.71 -55.14
CA ASP A 185 35.55 20.80 -56.17
C ASP A 185 37.07 20.45 -56.17
N SER A 186 37.36 19.27 -56.76
CA SER A 186 38.54 18.84 -57.56
C SER A 186 39.90 18.46 -56.95
N GLY A 187 40.34 17.23 -57.30
CA GLY A 187 41.75 16.92 -57.59
C GLY A 187 42.20 15.45 -57.44
N SER A 188 42.21 14.70 -58.56
CA SER A 188 43.02 13.53 -58.98
C SER A 188 44.17 13.02 -58.08
N SER A 189 44.60 11.75 -58.04
CA SER A 189 44.41 10.54 -58.86
C SER A 189 45.01 9.31 -58.13
N ASP A 190 44.78 8.14 -58.74
CA ASP A 190 45.54 6.88 -58.66
C ASP A 190 45.17 5.86 -57.58
N GLU A 191 44.57 4.81 -58.11
CA GLU A 191 44.20 3.52 -57.58
C GLU A 191 45.40 2.56 -57.53
N ASP A 192 45.52 1.77 -56.44
CA ASP A 192 45.81 0.33 -56.47
C ASP A 192 45.83 -0.29 -55.06
N TYR A 193 44.67 -0.82 -54.67
CA TYR A 193 44.40 -2.13 -54.07
C TYR A 193 45.50 -2.89 -53.27
N TYR A 194 45.27 -3.08 -51.95
CA TYR A 194 45.46 -4.35 -51.22
C TYR A 194 44.52 -4.38 -49.98
N PRO A 195 44.08 -5.57 -49.50
CA PRO A 195 42.78 -5.78 -48.88
C PRO A 195 42.74 -5.51 -47.37
N GLY A 196 41.58 -5.02 -46.91
CA GLY A 196 41.27 -4.87 -45.49
C GLY A 196 40.80 -6.17 -44.84
N GLU A 197 41.27 -6.40 -43.62
CA GLU A 197 40.65 -7.30 -42.64
C GLU A 197 40.55 -6.60 -41.27
N LYS A 198 39.32 -6.17 -40.98
CA LYS A 198 38.58 -6.14 -39.70
C LYS A 198 39.30 -5.80 -38.39
N GLY A 199 38.74 -4.80 -37.68
CA GLY A 199 38.88 -4.65 -36.23
C GLY A 199 38.53 -3.27 -35.67
N GLY A 200 37.36 -2.70 -36.01
CA GLY A 200 36.90 -1.45 -35.40
C GLY A 200 36.00 -1.71 -34.19
N CYS A 201 36.44 -1.31 -32.99
CA CYS A 201 35.56 -1.20 -31.82
C CYS A 201 34.59 -0.01 -31.99
N PRO A 202 33.32 -0.14 -31.60
CA PRO A 202 32.36 0.96 -31.61
C PRO A 202 32.68 2.02 -30.53
N PRO A 203 32.23 3.27 -30.71
CA PRO A 203 32.52 4.36 -29.78
C PRO A 203 31.69 4.19 -28.49
N GLY A 204 32.36 3.90 -27.38
CA GLY A 204 31.73 3.90 -26.05
C GLY A 204 32.38 2.93 -25.06
N GLY A 205 33.25 3.45 -24.19
CA GLY A 205 33.49 2.90 -22.86
C GLY A 205 34.74 2.04 -22.67
N CYS A 206 35.84 2.67 -22.22
CA CYS A 206 36.97 1.96 -21.61
C CYS A 206 37.12 2.39 -20.14
N TYR A 207 36.61 1.57 -19.21
CA TYR A 207 37.16 1.48 -17.85
C TYR A 207 37.20 0.00 -17.38
N ASN A 208 38.28 -0.70 -17.79
CA ASN A 208 39.11 -1.68 -17.06
C ASN A 208 38.55 -3.03 -16.50
N PRO A 209 39.30 -4.16 -16.51
CA PRO A 209 40.37 -4.64 -17.41
C PRO A 209 39.97 -5.91 -18.20
N CYS A 210 40.42 -6.02 -19.46
CA CYS A 210 40.27 -7.25 -20.26
C CYS A 210 41.26 -8.36 -19.82
N PRO A 211 40.84 -9.64 -19.78
CA PRO A 211 41.74 -10.78 -19.58
C PRO A 211 42.65 -11.02 -20.80
N PRO A 212 43.79 -11.72 -20.64
CA PRO A 212 44.73 -11.95 -21.73
C PRO A 212 44.12 -12.90 -22.77
N GLY A 213 43.71 -12.35 -23.92
CA GLY A 213 43.11 -13.11 -25.01
C GLY A 213 42.54 -12.27 -26.14
N GLY A 214 42.05 -11.04 -25.86
CA GLY A 214 41.56 -10.09 -26.87
C GLY A 214 40.30 -10.54 -27.64
N CYS A 215 39.45 -9.59 -28.04
CA CYS A 215 38.29 -9.85 -28.90
C CYS A 215 38.77 -10.15 -30.33
N ARG A 216 38.29 -11.25 -30.93
CA ARG A 216 38.57 -11.66 -32.31
C ARG A 216 37.68 -10.93 -33.32
#